data_AF-A0A7C6U248-F1
#
_entry.id   AF-A0A7C6U248-F1
#
_cell.length_a   1.000
_cell.length_b   1.000
_cell.length_c   1.000
_cell.angle_alpha   90.00
_cell.angle_beta   90.00
_cell.angle_gamma   90.00
#
_symmetry.space_group_name_H-M   'P 1'
#
loop_
_entity.id
_entity.type
_entity.pdbx_description
1 polymer ?
#
loop_
_entity_poly.entity_id
_entity_poly.type
_entity_poly.pdbx_seq_one_letter_code
_entity_poly.pdbx_strand_id
1 'polypeptide(L)'
;LVPFTRMYLGQHYLTDVLFGSIIGILVSILMFKLFDLMNDREHIYPLFLIPIFLLIMIIFHNKGYGNAKDLFVAGGGYIGFTIGYAIEKLYIKHNVDTTLLNKIIKIIIGLIIVVLVYVVLKTLFPTNSLIFDSIRYFLVAISAASLMPYIYTKIFKTN
;
A
#
# COMPACT_ATOMS: atom_id res chain seq x y z
N LEU A 1 -9.10 -5.65 -18.10
CA LEU A 1 -10.55 -5.32 -17.99
C LEU A 1 -10.81 -3.83 -17.83
N VAL A 2 -10.21 -3.14 -16.85
CA VAL A 2 -10.43 -1.70 -16.59
C VAL A 2 -10.32 -0.74 -17.81
N PRO A 3 -9.36 -0.90 -18.73
CA PRO A 3 -9.22 0.03 -19.86
C PRO A 3 -10.34 -0.13 -20.90
N PHE A 4 -10.81 -1.36 -21.10
CA PHE A 4 -11.90 -1.68 -22.02
C PHE A 4 -13.24 -1.14 -21.52
N THR A 5 -13.46 -1.11 -20.20
CA THR A 5 -14.68 -0.52 -19.60
C THR A 5 -14.78 0.98 -19.86
N ARG A 6 -13.65 1.72 -19.87
CA ARG A 6 -13.64 3.16 -20.16
C ARG A 6 -13.86 3.49 -21.64
N MET A 7 -13.39 2.60 -22.52
CA MET A 7 -13.68 2.67 -23.95
C MET A 7 -15.16 2.37 -24.23
N TYR A 8 -15.74 1.38 -23.54
CA TYR A 8 -17.15 1.01 -23.66
C TYR A 8 -18.10 2.14 -23.22
N LEU A 9 -17.72 2.90 -22.19
CA LEU A 9 -18.47 4.08 -21.71
C LEU A 9 -18.28 5.33 -22.59
N GLY A 10 -17.49 5.25 -23.67
CA GLY A 10 -17.22 6.38 -24.57
C GLY A 10 -16.40 7.51 -23.93
N GLN A 11 -15.76 7.28 -22.78
CA GLN A 11 -15.07 8.31 -22.01
C GLN A 11 -13.65 8.58 -22.51
N HIS A 12 -13.03 7.64 -23.22
CA HIS A 12 -11.68 7.77 -23.77
C HIS A 12 -11.57 7.09 -25.14
N TYR A 13 -10.75 7.66 -26.02
CA TYR A 13 -10.45 7.05 -27.31
C TYR A 13 -9.58 5.80 -27.15
N LEU A 14 -9.69 4.86 -28.09
CA LEU A 14 -8.85 3.65 -28.12
C LEU A 14 -7.35 4.00 -28.13
N THR A 15 -6.98 5.10 -28.78
CA THR A 15 -5.61 5.63 -28.79
C THR A 15 -5.12 6.01 -27.39
N ASP A 16 -5.94 6.70 -26.59
CA ASP A 16 -5.57 7.13 -25.23
C ASP A 16 -5.33 5.94 -24.31
N VAL A 17 -6.19 4.92 -24.45
CA VAL A 17 -6.08 3.66 -23.68
C VAL A 17 -4.82 2.89 -24.06
N LEU A 18 -4.48 2.83 -25.35
CA LEU A 18 -3.27 2.16 -25.83
C LEU A 18 -2.01 2.89 -25.38
N PHE A 19 -1.95 4.22 -25.54
CA PHE A 19 -0.82 5.04 -25.07
C PHE A 19 -0.65 4.95 -23.56
N GLY A 20 -1.73 5.05 -22.78
CA GLY A 20 -1.69 4.88 -21.33
C GLY A 20 -1.18 3.51 -20.91
N SER A 21 -1.56 2.45 -21.64
CA SER A 21 -1.09 1.09 -21.38
C SER A 21 0.40 0.93 -21.70
N ILE A 22 0.87 1.48 -22.82
CA ILE A 22 2.28 1.46 -23.21
C ILE A 22 3.13 2.22 -22.19
N ILE A 23 2.71 3.42 -21.79
CA ILE A 23 3.41 4.21 -20.78
C ILE A 23 3.42 3.45 -19.45
N GLY A 24 2.30 2.85 -19.05
CA GLY A 24 2.23 2.05 -17.82
C GLY A 24 3.19 0.87 -17.82
N ILE A 25 3.30 0.14 -18.93
CA ILE A 25 4.27 -0.95 -19.09
C ILE A 25 5.70 -0.42 -19.03
N LEU A 26 6.00 0.66 -19.74
CA LEU A 26 7.34 1.25 -19.78
C LEU A 26 7.78 1.74 -18.39
N VAL A 27 6.89 2.43 -17.66
CA VAL A 27 7.14 2.87 -16.29
C VAL A 27 7.33 1.65 -15.37
N SER A 28 6.55 0.58 -15.55
CA SER A 28 6.70 -0.64 -14.75
C SER A 28 8.09 -1.28 -14.95
N ILE A 29 8.56 -1.36 -16.20
CA ILE A 29 9.90 -1.89 -16.52
C ILE A 29 10.99 -1.01 -15.89
N LEU A 30 10.86 0.32 -16.00
CA LEU A 30 11.81 1.26 -15.38
C LEU A 30 11.84 1.10 -13.85
N MET A 31 10.67 0.89 -13.23
CA MET A 31 10.59 0.65 -11.78
C MET A 31 11.27 -0.65 -11.39
N PHE A 32 11.03 -1.77 -12.09
CA PHE A 32 11.74 -3.03 -11.82
C PHE A 32 13.25 -2.87 -11.93
N LYS A 33 13.73 -2.18 -12.98
CA LYS A 33 15.16 -1.90 -13.15
C LYS A 33 15.73 -1.02 -12.03
N LEU A 34 14.95 -0.08 -11.52
CA LEU A 34 15.33 0.75 -10.38
C LEU A 34 15.40 -0.09 -9.08
N PHE A 35 14.44 -0.99 -8.87
CA PHE A 35 14.46 -1.94 -7.76
C PHE A 35 15.67 -2.87 -7.82
N ASP A 36 15.98 -3.46 -8.98
CA ASP A 36 17.17 -4.29 -9.18
C ASP A 36 18.47 -3.53 -8.85
N LEU A 37 18.51 -2.21 -9.14
CA LEU A 37 19.64 -1.35 -8.81
C LEU A 37 19.77 -1.09 -7.29
N MET A 38 18.66 -1.19 -6.54
CA MET A 38 18.59 -0.91 -5.11
C MET A 38 19.05 -2.11 -4.24
N ASN A 39 19.12 -3.31 -4.83
CA ASN A 39 19.72 -4.53 -4.26
C ASN A 39 19.27 -4.78 -2.79
N ASP A 40 20.16 -5.20 -1.88
CA ASP A 40 19.78 -5.48 -0.48
C ASP A 40 19.21 -4.29 0.33
N ARG A 41 19.35 -3.04 -0.17
CA ARG A 41 18.92 -1.81 0.52
C ARG A 41 17.54 -1.30 0.11
N GLU A 42 16.76 -2.09 -0.63
CA GLU A 42 15.41 -1.74 -1.09
C GLU A 42 14.45 -1.22 -0.02
N HIS A 43 14.63 -1.57 1.26
CA HIS A 43 13.78 -1.10 2.37
C HIS A 43 14.15 0.31 2.85
N ILE A 44 15.35 0.80 2.53
CA ILE A 44 15.88 2.08 3.01
C ILE A 44 15.47 3.22 2.07
N TYR A 45 15.45 3.00 0.76
CA TYR A 45 15.07 4.04 -0.21
C TYR A 45 13.63 4.55 -0.06
N PRO A 46 12.62 3.71 0.18
CA PRO A 46 11.27 4.19 0.49
C PRO A 46 11.21 4.95 1.82
N LEU A 47 12.08 4.61 2.78
CA LEU A 47 12.16 5.30 4.07
C LEU A 47 12.64 6.75 3.91
N PHE A 48 13.54 7.02 2.95
CA PHE A 48 13.98 8.38 2.61
C PHE A 48 12.88 9.26 2.00
N LEU A 49 11.82 8.67 1.45
CA LEU A 49 10.68 9.42 0.90
C LEU A 49 9.66 9.85 1.98
N ILE A 50 9.68 9.23 3.16
CA ILE A 50 8.81 9.59 4.29
C ILE A 50 8.88 11.09 4.63
N PRO A 51 10.06 11.72 4.85
CA PRO A 51 10.13 13.14 5.18
C PRO A 51 9.57 14.03 4.07
N ILE A 52 9.68 13.63 2.81
CA ILE A 52 9.10 14.36 1.66
C ILE A 52 7.58 14.29 1.70
N PHE A 53 7.01 13.10 1.92
CA PHE A 53 5.55 12.95 2.06
C PHE A 53 5.00 13.70 3.26
N LEU A 54 5.69 13.67 4.41
CA LEU A 54 5.32 14.45 5.59
C LEU A 54 5.36 15.96 5.30
N LEU A 55 6.39 16.44 4.61
CA LEU A 55 6.49 17.86 4.22
C LEU A 55 5.33 18.28 3.30
N ILE A 56 4.98 17.45 2.31
CA ILE A 56 3.84 17.69 1.42
C ILE A 56 2.53 17.73 2.22
N MET A 57 2.34 16.80 3.16
CA MET A 57 1.14 16.79 4.02
C MET A 57 1.05 18.06 4.88
N ILE A 58 2.17 18.55 5.43
CA ILE A 58 2.22 19.78 6.22
C ILE A 58 1.86 21.01 5.35
N ILE A 59 2.43 21.12 4.15
CA ILE A 59 2.17 22.24 3.24
C ILE A 59 0.69 22.30 2.81
N PHE A 60 0.08 21.14 2.55
CA PHE A 60 -1.30 21.05 2.06
C PHE A 60 -2.34 20.89 3.18
N HIS A 61 -1.92 20.87 4.45
CA HIS A 61 -2.81 20.72 5.60
C HIS A 61 -3.93 21.78 5.65
N ASN A 62 -3.62 23.00 5.20
CA ASN A 62 -4.54 24.14 5.27
C ASN A 62 -5.48 24.25 4.06
N LYS A 63 -5.36 23.36 3.06
CA LYS A 63 -6.33 23.28 1.96
C LYS A 63 -7.48 22.41 2.43
N GLY A 64 -8.69 22.97 2.50
CA GLY A 64 -9.87 22.34 3.11
C GLY A 64 -10.09 20.86 2.75
N TYR A 65 -10.78 20.15 3.65
CA TYR A 65 -10.90 18.69 3.70
C TYR A 65 -11.10 18.00 2.33
N GLY A 66 -11.94 18.53 1.45
CA GLY A 66 -12.25 17.92 0.16
C GLY A 66 -11.06 17.77 -0.80
N ASN A 67 -10.08 18.67 -0.74
CA ASN A 67 -8.94 18.66 -1.67
C ASN A 67 -7.68 17.99 -1.09
N ALA A 68 -7.55 17.97 0.23
CA ALA A 68 -6.38 17.41 0.90
C ALA A 68 -6.58 15.96 1.36
N LYS A 69 -7.81 15.45 1.44
CA LYS A 69 -8.09 14.11 1.96
C LYS A 69 -7.28 13.02 1.25
N ASP A 70 -7.29 13.01 -0.08
CA ASP A 70 -6.60 11.97 -0.85
C ASP A 70 -5.08 11.99 -0.63
N LEU A 71 -4.50 13.19 -0.47
CA LEU A 71 -3.08 13.36 -0.13
C LEU A 71 -2.77 12.82 1.28
N PHE A 72 -3.63 13.08 2.25
CA PHE A 72 -3.44 12.62 3.63
C PHE A 72 -3.65 11.11 3.79
N VAL A 73 -4.59 10.54 3.05
CA VAL A 73 -4.84 9.10 2.97
C VAL A 73 -3.68 8.39 2.28
N ALA A 74 -3.24 8.89 1.13
CA ALA A 74 -2.09 8.33 0.40
C ALA A 74 -0.79 8.44 1.21
N GLY A 75 -0.54 9.60 1.84
CA GLY A 75 0.64 9.81 2.68
C GLY A 75 0.65 8.92 3.92
N GLY A 76 -0.47 8.83 4.64
CA GLY A 76 -0.60 7.94 5.81
C GLY A 76 -0.40 6.47 5.43
N GLY A 77 -1.03 6.03 4.34
CA GLY A 77 -0.87 4.69 3.80
C GLY A 77 0.57 4.38 3.38
N TYR A 78 1.24 5.31 2.69
CA TYR A 78 2.64 5.15 2.26
C TYR A 78 3.57 4.99 3.47
N ILE A 79 3.47 5.89 4.45
CA ILE A 79 4.34 5.85 5.64
C ILE A 79 4.10 4.55 6.43
N GLY A 80 2.83 4.15 6.59
CA GLY A 80 2.48 2.90 7.28
C GLY A 80 2.98 1.66 6.57
N PHE A 81 2.87 1.63 5.24
CA PHE A 81 3.37 0.55 4.40
C PHE A 81 4.90 0.46 4.46
N THR A 82 5.60 1.59 4.28
CA THR A 82 7.07 1.62 4.30
C THR A 82 7.64 1.17 5.65
N ILE A 83 7.08 1.66 6.76
CA ILE A 83 7.50 1.25 8.10
C ILE A 83 7.18 -0.23 8.33
N GLY A 84 5.98 -0.68 7.98
CA GLY A 84 5.58 -2.07 8.14
C GLY A 84 6.45 -3.03 7.31
N TYR A 85 6.79 -2.65 6.07
CA TYR A 85 7.69 -3.41 5.21
C TYR A 85 9.13 -3.45 5.76
N ALA A 86 9.63 -2.35 6.30
CA ALA A 86 10.93 -2.34 6.98
C ALA A 86 10.93 -3.27 8.20
N ILE A 87 9.85 -3.28 9.00
CA ILE A 87 9.69 -4.20 10.14
C ILE A 87 9.66 -5.65 9.66
N GLU A 88 8.92 -5.94 8.59
CA GLU A 88 8.87 -7.29 8.02
C GLU A 88 10.25 -7.79 7.61
N LYS A 89 10.98 -6.99 6.82
CA LYS A 89 12.29 -7.39 6.27
C LYS A 89 13.35 -7.52 7.37
N LEU A 90 13.34 -6.64 8.38
CA LEU A 90 14.34 -6.64 9.45
C LEU A 90 14.05 -7.67 10.55
N TYR A 91 12.79 -7.81 10.98
CA TYR A 91 12.43 -8.58 12.18
C TYR A 91 11.67 -9.88 11.88
N ILE A 92 10.79 -9.88 10.87
CA ILE A 92 9.88 -11.02 10.66
C ILE A 92 10.51 -12.05 9.72
N LYS A 93 11.28 -11.62 8.71
CA LYS A 93 11.96 -12.50 7.73
C LYS A 93 11.04 -13.63 7.25
N HIS A 94 9.84 -13.28 6.82
CA HIS A 94 8.82 -14.26 6.45
C HIS A 94 9.30 -15.11 5.26
N ASN A 95 9.40 -16.43 5.46
CA ASN A 95 9.68 -17.32 4.35
C ASN A 95 8.39 -17.56 3.53
N VAL A 96 8.45 -17.19 2.25
CA VAL A 96 7.33 -17.24 1.30
C VAL A 96 7.13 -18.67 0.75
N ASP A 97 8.10 -19.56 0.95
CA ASP A 97 8.05 -20.95 0.48
C ASP A 97 7.03 -21.76 1.27
N THR A 98 5.83 -21.83 0.70
CA THR A 98 4.72 -22.62 1.22
C THR A 98 3.95 -23.27 0.08
N THR A 99 3.22 -24.34 0.41
CA THR A 99 2.33 -25.06 -0.52
C THR A 99 1.25 -24.13 -1.08
N LEU A 100 0.75 -24.43 -2.28
CA LEU A 100 -0.24 -23.59 -2.98
C LEU A 100 -1.53 -23.38 -2.15
N LEU A 101 -1.93 -24.40 -1.39
CA LEU A 101 -3.07 -24.34 -0.46
C LEU A 101 -2.79 -23.38 0.71
N ASN A 102 -1.59 -23.40 1.28
CA ASN A 102 -1.19 -22.45 2.32
C ASN A 102 -1.14 -21.01 1.81
N LYS A 103 -0.75 -20.79 0.54
CA LYS A 103 -0.78 -19.45 -0.08
C LYS A 103 -2.22 -18.90 -0.15
N ILE A 104 -3.18 -19.73 -0.56
CA ILE A 104 -4.61 -19.33 -0.63
C ILE A 104 -5.15 -19.01 0.77
N ILE A 105 -4.87 -19.87 1.77
CA ILE A 105 -5.31 -19.64 3.15
C ILE A 105 -4.70 -18.34 3.70
N LYS A 106 -3.41 -18.09 3.46
CA LYS A 106 -2.76 -16.83 3.84
C LYS A 106 -3.53 -15.65 3.25
N ILE A 107 -3.78 -15.62 1.94
CA ILE A 107 -4.50 -14.53 1.27
C ILE A 107 -5.87 -14.27 1.93
N ILE A 108 -6.66 -15.32 2.19
CA ILE A 108 -7.99 -15.20 2.79
C ILE A 108 -7.89 -14.62 4.21
N ILE A 109 -7.02 -15.17 5.05
CA ILE A 109 -6.82 -14.70 6.43
C ILE A 109 -6.36 -13.23 6.44
N GLY A 110 -5.44 -12.88 5.54
CA GLY A 110 -4.90 -11.53 5.46
C GLY A 110 -5.97 -10.52 5.08
N LEU A 111 -6.78 -10.85 4.07
CA LEU A 111 -7.89 -10.01 3.64
C LEU A 111 -8.90 -9.80 4.77
N ILE A 112 -9.27 -10.86 5.50
CA ILE A 112 -10.20 -10.78 6.64
C ILE A 112 -9.64 -9.85 7.72
N ILE A 113 -8.37 -10.01 8.10
CA ILE A 113 -7.73 -9.19 9.14
C ILE A 113 -7.69 -7.72 8.72
N VAL A 114 -7.26 -7.42 7.50
CA VAL A 114 -7.16 -6.04 7.01
C VAL A 114 -8.54 -5.36 6.97
N VAL A 115 -9.57 -6.08 6.51
CA VAL A 115 -10.95 -5.57 6.51
C VAL A 115 -11.45 -5.34 7.93
N LEU A 116 -11.17 -6.26 8.85
CA LEU A 116 -11.59 -6.14 10.25
C LEU A 116 -10.92 -4.95 10.93
N VAL A 117 -9.61 -4.77 10.74
CA VAL A 117 -8.86 -3.59 11.22
C VAL A 117 -9.48 -2.31 10.63
N TYR A 118 -9.75 -2.28 9.33
CA TYR A 118 -10.38 -1.11 8.70
C TYR A 118 -11.74 -0.77 9.31
N VAL A 119 -12.61 -1.76 9.53
CA VAL A 119 -13.95 -1.55 10.11
C VAL A 119 -13.85 -1.07 11.55
N VAL A 120 -13.00 -1.68 12.38
CA VAL A 120 -12.78 -1.27 13.78
C VAL A 120 -12.25 0.16 13.86
N LEU A 121 -11.33 0.54 12.99
CA LEU A 121 -10.83 1.91 12.98
C LEU A 121 -11.84 2.90 12.38
N LYS A 122 -12.74 2.44 11.52
CA LYS A 122 -13.84 3.28 11.04
C LYS A 122 -14.83 3.59 12.16
N THR A 123 -15.09 2.65 13.07
CA THR A 123 -16.01 2.86 14.20
C THR A 123 -15.38 3.65 15.35
N LEU A 124 -14.06 3.51 15.57
CA LEU A 124 -13.36 4.20 16.66
C LEU A 124 -13.00 5.66 16.33
N PHE A 125 -12.73 6.00 15.07
CA PHE A 125 -12.28 7.34 14.70
C PHE A 125 -13.41 8.20 14.11
N PRO A 126 -13.56 9.47 14.54
CA PRO A 126 -14.60 10.37 14.03
C PRO A 126 -14.40 10.67 12.54
N THR A 127 -15.50 10.68 11.79
CA THR A 127 -15.56 11.12 10.39
C THR A 127 -15.42 12.64 10.29
N ASN A 128 -14.61 13.12 9.33
CA ASN A 128 -14.29 14.54 9.02
C ASN A 128 -13.02 15.13 9.65
N SER A 129 -11.92 14.39 9.65
CA SER A 129 -10.61 14.97 10.01
C SER A 129 -9.50 14.37 9.17
N LEU A 130 -8.76 15.24 8.46
CA LEU A 130 -7.63 14.84 7.60
C LEU A 130 -6.60 13.99 8.34
N ILE A 131 -6.33 14.35 9.60
CA ILE A 131 -5.35 13.69 10.45
C ILE A 131 -5.83 12.30 10.86
N PHE A 132 -7.09 12.15 11.28
CA PHE A 132 -7.64 10.86 11.68
C PHE A 132 -7.79 9.89 10.51
N ASP A 133 -8.13 10.38 9.33
CA ASP A 133 -8.10 9.56 8.12
C ASP A 133 -6.67 9.11 7.80
N SER A 134 -5.68 10.00 7.88
CA SER A 134 -4.27 9.63 7.69
C SER A 134 -3.80 8.56 8.68
N ILE A 135 -4.12 8.72 9.98
CA ILE A 135 -3.80 7.74 11.03
C ILE A 135 -4.51 6.42 10.78
N ARG A 136 -5.77 6.44 10.35
CA ARG A 136 -6.53 5.23 10.02
C ARG A 136 -5.82 4.43 8.93
N TYR A 137 -5.48 5.08 7.82
CA TYR A 137 -4.82 4.41 6.70
C TYR A 137 -3.38 4.01 7.01
N PHE A 138 -2.68 4.78 7.86
CA PHE A 138 -1.39 4.38 8.42
C PHE A 138 -1.48 3.07 9.20
N LEU A 139 -2.44 2.96 10.13
CA LEU A 139 -2.62 1.77 10.95
C LEU A 139 -3.09 0.56 10.13
N VAL A 140 -3.92 0.78 9.10
CA VAL A 140 -4.32 -0.29 8.17
C VAL A 140 -3.11 -0.77 7.37
N ALA A 141 -2.31 0.14 6.82
CA ALA A 141 -1.15 -0.20 6.00
C ALA A 141 -0.05 -0.89 6.80
N ILE A 142 0.26 -0.42 8.03
CA ILE A 142 1.25 -1.08 8.89
C ILE A 142 0.77 -2.46 9.35
N SER A 143 -0.54 -2.62 9.62
CA SER A 143 -1.11 -3.94 9.96
C SER A 143 -1.00 -4.90 8.78
N ALA A 144 -1.32 -4.45 7.57
CA ALA A 144 -1.19 -5.26 6.37
C ALA A 144 0.28 -5.66 6.09
N ALA A 145 1.23 -4.73 6.30
CA ALA A 145 2.63 -4.95 5.96
C ALA A 145 3.44 -5.67 7.07
N SER A 146 3.04 -5.58 8.35
CA SER A 146 3.80 -6.19 9.47
C SER A 146 3.02 -7.25 10.24
N LEU A 147 1.76 -7.00 10.57
CA LEU A 147 0.95 -7.91 11.39
C LEU A 147 0.62 -9.20 10.64
N MET A 148 0.33 -9.10 9.34
CA MET A 148 0.06 -10.27 8.49
C MET A 148 1.27 -11.21 8.39
N PRO A 149 2.46 -10.75 7.95
CA PRO A 149 3.64 -11.60 7.92
C PRO A 149 3.97 -12.22 9.27
N TYR A 150 3.82 -11.46 10.37
CA TYR A 150 4.03 -11.96 11.73
C TYR A 150 3.09 -13.12 12.07
N ILE A 151 1.78 -12.96 11.82
CA ILE A 151 0.79 -14.01 12.05
C ILE A 151 1.11 -15.25 11.21
N TYR A 152 1.53 -15.07 9.96
CA TYR A 152 1.89 -16.19 9.09
C TYR A 152 3.14 -16.93 9.56
N THR A 153 4.17 -16.23 10.06
CA THR A 153 5.34 -16.92 10.66
C THR A 153 4.96 -17.76 11.88
N LYS A 154 3.91 -17.39 12.62
CA LYS A 154 3.48 -18.09 13.83
C LYS A 154 2.53 -19.26 13.53
N ILE A 155 1.63 -19.10 12.55
CA ILE A 155 0.64 -20.12 12.17
C ILE A 155 1.25 -21.19 11.26
N PHE A 156 2.09 -20.79 10.30
CA PHE A 156 2.67 -21.69 9.30
C PHE A 156 4.12 -22.01 9.59
N LYS A 157 4.50 -22.12 10.86
CA LYS A 157 5.85 -22.51 11.27
C LYS A 157 6.15 -23.87 10.65
N THR A 158 6.96 -23.89 9.61
CA THR A 158 7.47 -25.13 9.02
C THR A 158 8.32 -25.78 10.10
N ASN A 159 7.85 -26.91 10.63
CA ASN A 159 8.70 -27.82 11.41
C ASN A 159 9.84 -28.32 10.52
#